data_AF-A0A528A6D2-F1
#
_entry.id   AF-A0A528A6D2-F1
#
_cell.length_a   1.000
_cell.length_b   1.000
_cell.length_c   1.000
_cell.angle_alpha   90.00
_cell.angle_beta   90.00
_cell.angle_gamma   90.00
#
_symmetry.space_group_name_H-M   'P 1'
#
loop_
_entity.id
_entity.type
_entity.pdbx_description
1 polymer ?
#
loop_
_entity_poly.entity_id
_entity_poly.type
_entity_poly.pdbx_seq_one_letter_code
_entity_poly.pdbx_strand_id
1 'polypeptide(L)'
;MARYDVFAGREGSYLLDVQSDLLDDFKTRVVIPLLPTTMTPPPMRKLHPLVEINGRKMVVATHLIATVPAEELGESRLNIS
;
A
#
# COMPACT_ATOMS: atom_id res chain seq x y z
N MET A 1 -6.27 12.67 -0.54
CA MET A 1 -5.09 11.88 -0.09
C MET A 1 -4.22 11.76 -1.32
N ALA A 2 -2.91 11.92 -1.22
CA ALA A 2 -2.09 11.93 -2.42
C ALA A 2 -1.86 10.50 -2.92
N ARG A 3 -1.87 10.29 -4.23
CA ARG A 3 -1.42 9.04 -4.83
C ARG A 3 -0.03 8.68 -4.30
N TYR A 4 0.15 7.41 -3.96
CA TYR A 4 1.35 6.83 -3.34
C TYR A 4 1.58 7.17 -1.87
N ASP A 5 0.58 7.72 -1.18
CA ASP A 5 0.58 7.76 0.28
C ASP A 5 0.52 6.34 0.86
N VAL A 6 1.22 6.15 1.97
CA VAL A 6 1.32 4.87 2.69
C VAL A 6 0.70 5.00 4.07
N PHE A 7 -0.27 4.14 4.34
CA PHE A 7 -1.06 4.11 5.58
C PHE A 7 -0.68 2.91 6.44
N ALA A 8 -0.68 3.08 7.76
CA ALA A 8 -0.37 1.97 8.67
C ALA A 8 -1.45 0.87 8.60
N GLY A 9 -1.03 -0.36 8.39
CA GLY A 9 -1.86 -1.55 8.47
C GLY A 9 -1.71 -2.30 9.79
N ARG A 10 -2.19 -3.54 9.83
CA ARG A 10 -2.05 -4.44 10.99
C ARG A 10 -0.73 -5.20 10.91
N GLU A 11 -0.18 -5.59 12.07
CA GLU A 11 1.00 -6.48 12.16
C GLU A 11 2.24 -5.99 11.37
N GLY A 12 2.42 -4.67 11.27
CA GLY A 12 3.58 -4.08 10.58
C GLY A 12 3.47 -4.08 9.04
N SER A 13 2.30 -4.39 8.49
CA SER A 13 1.96 -4.11 7.09
C SER A 13 1.60 -2.64 6.87
N TYR A 14 1.55 -2.23 5.61
CA TYR A 14 0.99 -0.94 5.21
C TYR A 14 -0.01 -1.10 4.07
N LEU A 15 -0.79 -0.06 3.81
CA LEU A 15 -1.63 0.08 2.62
C LEU A 15 -1.09 1.23 1.78
N LEU A 16 -0.77 0.96 0.52
CA LEU A 16 -0.33 1.95 -0.47
C LEU A 16 -1.53 2.43 -1.27
N ASP A 17 -1.85 3.72 -1.23
CA ASP A 17 -2.83 4.31 -2.14
C ASP A 17 -2.26 4.37 -3.57
N VAL A 18 -2.93 3.74 -4.52
CA VAL A 18 -2.57 3.76 -5.94
C VAL A 18 -3.65 4.42 -6.80
N GLN A 19 -4.70 4.97 -6.18
CA GLN A 19 -5.77 5.68 -6.85
C GLN A 19 -5.22 6.96 -7.49
N SER A 20 -5.72 7.28 -8.69
CA SER A 20 -5.43 8.56 -9.33
C SER A 20 -6.04 9.70 -8.52
N ASP A 21 -5.31 10.80 -8.35
CA ASP A 21 -5.80 12.02 -7.69
C ASP A 21 -7.05 12.61 -8.40
N LEU A 22 -7.26 12.27 -9.68
CA LEU A 22 -8.48 12.62 -10.43
C LEU A 22 -9.77 12.01 -9.82
N LEU A 23 -9.62 11.01 -8.95
CA LEU A 23 -10.70 10.28 -8.30
C LEU A 23 -10.76 10.60 -6.79
N ASP A 24 -10.19 11.73 -6.35
CA ASP A 24 -10.07 12.04 -4.92
C ASP A 24 -11.40 12.30 -4.20
N ASP A 25 -12.44 12.68 -4.95
CA ASP A 25 -13.80 12.95 -4.42
C ASP A 25 -14.56 11.67 -4.03
N PHE A 26 -14.07 10.48 -4.40
CA PHE A 26 -14.69 9.22 -4.02
C PHE A 26 -14.38 8.85 -2.56
N LYS A 27 -15.37 8.26 -1.88
CA LYS A 27 -15.24 7.82 -0.48
C LYS A 27 -14.45 6.52 -0.31
N THR A 28 -13.94 5.95 -1.38
CA THR A 28 -13.13 4.73 -1.38
C THR A 28 -11.77 5.01 -2.00
N ARG A 29 -10.78 4.20 -1.63
CA ARG A 29 -9.42 4.23 -2.16
C ARG A 29 -9.03 2.87 -2.70
N VAL A 30 -8.45 2.86 -3.91
CA VAL A 30 -7.77 1.68 -4.46
C VAL A 30 -6.40 1.56 -3.79
N VAL A 31 -6.19 0.48 -3.06
CA VAL A 31 -4.98 0.26 -2.28
C VAL A 31 -4.30 -1.07 -2.60
N ILE A 32 -2.98 -1.12 -2.41
CA ILE A 32 -2.19 -2.36 -2.45
C ILE A 32 -1.53 -2.59 -1.08
N PRO A 33 -1.67 -3.77 -0.47
CA PRO A 33 -0.94 -4.09 0.75
C PRO A 33 0.58 -4.14 0.52
N LEU A 34 1.33 -3.54 1.44
CA LEU A 34 2.77 -3.66 1.56
C LEU A 34 3.08 -4.60 2.72
N LEU A 35 3.59 -5.79 2.41
CA LEU A 35 3.79 -6.87 3.38
C LEU A 35 5.28 -7.07 3.67
N PRO A 36 5.69 -7.32 4.92
CA PRO A 36 7.07 -7.74 5.22
C PRO A 36 7.45 -8.98 4.41
N THR A 37 8.69 -9.07 3.92
CA THR A 37 9.16 -10.27 3.17
C THR A 37 9.05 -11.56 3.97
N THR A 38 9.01 -11.47 5.31
CA THR A 38 8.82 -12.60 6.22
C THR A 38 7.39 -13.15 6.25
N MET A 39 6.41 -12.39 5.74
CA MET A 39 4.99 -12.76 5.72
C MET A 39 4.52 -13.27 4.35
N THR A 40 5.41 -13.36 3.36
CA THR A 40 5.06 -13.71 1.98
C THR A 40 5.88 -14.90 1.47
N PRO A 41 5.31 -15.76 0.61
CA PRO A 41 6.12 -16.69 -0.18
C PRO A 41 7.07 -15.91 -1.10
N PRO A 42 8.04 -16.58 -1.75
CA PRO A 42 8.96 -15.93 -2.68
C PRO A 42 8.22 -15.07 -3.73
N PRO A 43 8.53 -13.76 -3.85
CA PRO A 43 7.77 -12.86 -4.69
C PRO A 43 8.01 -13.10 -6.19
N MET A 44 6.94 -13.05 -6.98
CA MET A 44 7.02 -13.01 -8.44
C MET A 44 7.56 -11.66 -8.89
N ARG A 45 8.84 -11.60 -9.27
CA ARG A 45 9.61 -10.36 -9.51
C ARG A 45 8.88 -9.22 -10.22
N LYS A 46 8.06 -9.50 -11.24
CA LYS A 46 7.31 -8.48 -12.00
C LYS A 46 6.00 -8.06 -11.34
N LEU A 47 5.32 -8.97 -10.64
CA LEU A 47 4.04 -8.73 -10.00
C LEU A 47 4.20 -8.17 -8.59
N HIS A 48 5.28 -8.54 -7.91
CA HIS A 48 5.59 -8.19 -6.53
C HIS A 48 6.91 -7.40 -6.43
N PRO A 49 6.95 -6.14 -6.89
CA PRO A 49 8.07 -5.25 -6.62
C PRO A 49 8.41 -5.20 -5.13
N LEU A 50 9.69 -5.00 -4.82
CA LEU A 50 10.15 -4.73 -3.47
C LEU A 50 10.38 -3.23 -3.32
N VAL A 51 9.87 -2.66 -2.23
CA VAL A 51 10.10 -1.26 -1.84
C VAL A 51 10.72 -1.23 -0.45
N GLU A 52 11.44 -0.16 -0.14
CA GLU A 52 11.99 0.04 1.21
C GLU A 52 11.21 1.12 1.94
N ILE A 53 10.72 0.80 3.13
CA ILE A 53 10.01 1.74 4.00
C ILE A 53 10.68 1.70 5.37
N ASN A 54 11.18 2.83 5.85
CA ASN A 54 11.88 2.95 7.14
C ASN A 54 12.99 1.90 7.31
N GLY A 55 13.79 1.65 6.25
CA GLY A 55 14.87 0.65 6.26
C GLY A 55 14.41 -0.80 6.21
N ARG A 56 13.12 -1.07 5.99
CA ARG A 56 12.56 -2.43 5.90
C ARG A 56 12.12 -2.73 4.47
N LYS A 57 12.52 -3.89 3.96
CA LYS A 57 12.06 -4.40 2.66
C LYS A 57 10.62 -4.89 2.78
N MET A 58 9.76 -4.32 1.95
CA MET A 58 8.35 -4.64 1.87
C MET A 58 8.03 -5.12 0.46
N VAL A 59 7.14 -6.11 0.38
CA VAL A 59 6.59 -6.65 -0.85
C VAL A 59 5.34 -5.85 -1.21
N VAL A 60 5.32 -5.27 -2.40
CA VAL A 60 4.11 -4.70 -3.00
C VAL A 60 3.23 -5.88 -3.45
N ALA A 61 2.25 -6.27 -2.63
CA ALA A 61 1.43 -7.45 -2.86
C ALA A 61 0.30 -7.16 -3.86
N THR A 62 0.65 -6.80 -5.10
CA THR A 62 -0.28 -6.34 -6.15
C THR A 62 -1.48 -7.26 -6.40
N HIS A 63 -1.32 -8.57 -6.20
CA HIS A 63 -2.41 -9.55 -6.33
C HIS A 63 -3.53 -9.39 -5.29
N LEU A 64 -3.28 -8.65 -4.21
CA LEU A 64 -4.24 -8.31 -3.15
C LEU A 64 -4.78 -6.87 -3.30
N ILE A 65 -4.65 -6.26 -4.48
CA ILE A 65 -5.24 -4.95 -4.75
C ILE A 65 -6.74 -4.97 -4.47
N ALA A 66 -7.22 -3.95 -3.75
CA ALA A 66 -8.59 -3.86 -3.31
C ALA A 66 -9.04 -2.41 -3.17
N THR A 67 -10.34 -2.20 -3.01
CA THR A 67 -10.91 -0.91 -2.59
C THR A 67 -11.24 -0.96 -1.12
N VAL A 68 -10.88 0.09 -0.38
CA VAL A 68 -11.27 0.26 1.04
C VAL A 68 -11.97 1.61 1.24
N PRO A 69 -12.87 1.75 2.24
CA PRO A 69 -13.39 3.05 2.63
C PRO A 69 -12.25 3.99 3.07
N ALA A 70 -12.29 5.25 2.62
CA ALA A 70 -11.25 6.23 2.95
C ALA A 70 -11.18 6.51 4.46
N GLU A 71 -12.29 6.36 5.18
CA GLU A 71 -12.36 6.52 6.64
C GLU A 71 -11.67 5.40 7.43
N GLU A 72 -11.42 4.25 6.80
CA GLU A 72 -10.66 3.15 7.42
C GLU A 72 -9.14 3.34 7.29
N LEU A 73 -8.72 4.22 6.38
CA LEU A 73 -7.32 4.60 6.25
C LEU A 73 -6.98 5.61 7.35
N GLY A 74 -6.05 5.23 8.22
CA GLY A 74 -5.56 6.10 9.29
C GLY A 74 -4.70 7.26 8.77
N GLU A 75 -3.83 7.77 9.64
CA GLU A 75 -2.89 8.83 9.26
C GLU A 75 -1.88 8.34 8.21
N SER A 76 -1.68 9.12 7.14
CA SER A 76 -0.60 8.89 6.17
C SER A 76 0.74 8.97 6.88
N ARG A 77 1.60 7.98 6.67
CA ARG A 77 2.92 7.89 7.31
C ARG A 77 4.04 8.46 6.45
N LEU A 78 3.93 8.29 5.14
CA LEU A 78 4.88 8.80 4.14
C LEU A 78 4.27 8.72 2.73
N ASN A 79 4.92 9.34 1.75
CA ASN A 79 4.64 9.18 0.33
C ASN A 79 5.86 8.57 -0.38
N ILE A 80 5.64 7.66 -1.34
CA ILE A 80 6.72 6.92 -2.05
C ILE A 80 6.85 7.26 -3.54
N SER A 81 6.36 8.42 -3.98
CA SER A 81 6.51 8.92 -5.36
C SER A 81 7.96 9.20 -5.75
#